data_AF-A0A925WDZ8-F1
#
_entry.id   AF-A0A925WDZ8-F1
#
_cell.length_a   1.000
_cell.length_b   1.000
_cell.length_c   1.000
_cell.angle_alpha   90.00
_cell.angle_beta   90.00
_cell.angle_gamma   90.00
#
_symmetry.space_group_name_H-M   'P 1'
#
loop_
_entity.id
_entity.type
_entity.pdbx_description
1 polymer ?
#
loop_
_entity_poly.entity_id
_entity_poly.type
_entity_poly.pdbx_seq_one_letter_code
_entity_poly.pdbx_strand_id
1 'polypeptide(L)'
;MPLGNFEREVLRVLAANRNPDSFIGGATVLHQADDSPRRSQDVDVFHDAPELLLAAYEADVAALQKAGFQVEPVGRVQPEFRRAMVARSGTQTKIEWVQDAMFRFFPIEPDAELGWRLNFWDAATNKILAMAGRQKIRDFLDTLFLHEQHLHLAALVWAAAGKDPGLTPEFILDWALRGNQFRPEDLVDVRLEKPFNFVAMKERWIGIVHESRALVERLPAAELGCLYLDATGQPVCPDPASPEFPQLTRHYGSVKGAWPRIVGG
;
A
#
# COMPACT_ATOMS: atom_id res chain seq x y z
N MET A 1 -10.48 -3.80 -11.61
CA MET A 1 -11.07 -2.48 -11.93
C MET A 1 -10.10 -1.32 -11.74
N PRO A 2 -9.97 -0.42 -12.72
CA PRO A 2 -9.14 0.79 -12.59
C PRO A 2 -9.74 1.85 -11.66
N LEU A 3 -8.91 2.85 -11.34
CA LEU A 3 -9.33 4.15 -10.80
C LEU A 3 -10.54 4.70 -11.56
N GLY A 4 -11.53 5.22 -10.84
CA GLY A 4 -12.71 5.81 -11.47
C GLY A 4 -12.34 7.03 -12.32
N ASN A 5 -13.18 7.34 -13.31
CA ASN A 5 -12.89 8.44 -14.25
C ASN A 5 -12.71 9.78 -13.54
N PHE A 6 -13.48 10.03 -12.48
CA PHE A 6 -13.37 11.25 -11.69
C PHE A 6 -12.04 11.31 -10.93
N GLU A 7 -11.65 10.22 -10.27
CA GLU A 7 -10.36 10.12 -9.59
C GLU A 7 -9.19 10.31 -10.56
N ARG A 8 -9.28 9.76 -11.78
CA ARG A 8 -8.28 9.98 -12.84
C ARG A 8 -8.18 11.44 -13.26
N GLU A 9 -9.30 12.15 -13.38
CA GLU A 9 -9.29 13.59 -13.71
C GLU A 9 -8.61 14.41 -12.62
N VAL A 10 -8.90 14.10 -11.35
CA VAL A 10 -8.23 14.71 -10.19
C VAL A 10 -6.74 14.39 -10.20
N LEU A 11 -6.36 13.11 -10.34
CA LEU A 11 -4.98 12.66 -10.34
C LEU A 11 -4.15 13.27 -11.46
N ARG A 12 -4.73 13.49 -12.66
CA ARG A 12 -4.04 14.20 -13.76
C ARG A 12 -3.67 15.64 -13.40
N VAL A 13 -4.51 16.34 -12.64
CA VAL A 13 -4.19 17.70 -12.16
C VAL A 13 -3.07 17.62 -11.13
N LEU A 14 -3.15 16.67 -10.19
CA LEU A 14 -2.14 16.51 -9.15
C LEU A 14 -0.78 16.05 -9.69
N ALA A 15 -0.76 15.20 -10.72
CA ALA A 15 0.44 14.59 -11.29
C ALA A 15 1.49 15.64 -11.70
N ALA A 16 1.05 16.81 -12.17
CA ALA A 16 1.95 17.92 -12.55
C ALA A 16 2.71 18.52 -11.35
N ASN A 17 2.20 18.35 -10.13
CA ASN A 17 2.82 18.83 -8.90
C ASN A 17 3.59 17.73 -8.14
N ARG A 18 3.61 16.49 -8.66
CA ARG A 18 4.31 15.38 -8.02
C ARG A 18 5.79 15.37 -8.36
N ASN A 19 6.58 14.89 -7.41
CA ASN A 19 8.04 14.75 -7.48
C ASN A 19 8.49 13.66 -6.49
N PRO A 20 9.79 13.28 -6.43
CA PRO A 20 10.25 12.25 -5.50
C PRO A 20 9.92 12.48 -4.01
N ASP A 21 9.70 13.73 -3.59
CA ASP A 21 9.34 14.10 -2.22
C ASP A 21 7.83 14.40 -2.05
N SER A 22 7.01 14.26 -3.11
CA SER A 22 5.55 14.39 -3.12
C SER A 22 4.95 13.41 -4.13
N PHE A 23 4.47 12.26 -3.64
CA PHE A 23 4.12 11.10 -4.49
C PHE A 23 2.80 10.44 -4.07
N ILE A 24 2.17 9.72 -4.99
CA ILE A 24 0.93 8.97 -4.74
C ILE A 24 1.25 7.63 -4.08
N GLY A 25 0.49 7.26 -3.05
CA GLY A 25 0.64 5.98 -2.36
C GLY A 25 -0.69 5.30 -2.08
N GLY A 26 -0.69 4.45 -1.06
CA GLY A 26 -1.90 3.80 -0.55
C GLY A 26 -2.58 2.87 -1.57
N ALA A 27 -3.90 2.75 -1.43
CA ALA A 27 -4.70 1.84 -2.25
C ALA A 27 -4.74 2.23 -3.73
N THR A 28 -4.46 3.49 -4.06
CA THR A 28 -4.39 3.98 -5.45
C THR A 28 -3.30 3.28 -6.24
N VAL A 29 -2.14 3.01 -5.61
CA VAL A 29 -1.04 2.26 -6.23
C VAL A 29 -1.41 0.78 -6.41
N LEU A 30 -2.03 0.16 -5.39
CA LEU A 30 -2.36 -1.27 -5.42
C LEU A 30 -3.46 -1.62 -6.43
N HIS A 31 -4.34 -0.67 -6.75
CA HIS A 31 -5.53 -0.90 -7.56
C HIS A 31 -5.53 -0.11 -8.87
N GLN A 32 -4.34 0.26 -9.36
CA GLN A 32 -4.22 0.94 -10.65
C GLN A 32 -4.56 0.00 -11.82
N ALA A 33 -4.25 -1.28 -11.69
CA ALA A 33 -4.46 -2.30 -12.73
C ALA A 33 -5.93 -2.70 -12.91
N ASP A 34 -6.28 -3.09 -14.13
CA ASP A 34 -7.65 -3.40 -14.54
C ASP A 34 -8.22 -4.67 -13.90
N ASP A 35 -7.39 -5.54 -13.35
CA ASP A 35 -7.76 -6.80 -12.67
C ASP A 35 -7.96 -6.65 -11.14
N SER A 36 -7.84 -5.43 -10.61
CA SER A 36 -8.03 -5.15 -9.19
C SER A 36 -9.44 -5.53 -8.67
N PRO A 37 -9.58 -6.18 -7.50
CA PRO A 37 -10.85 -6.68 -6.97
C PRO A 37 -11.82 -5.58 -6.49
N ARG A 38 -11.32 -4.35 -6.31
CA ARG A 38 -12.12 -3.21 -5.86
C ARG A 38 -11.55 -1.89 -6.38
N ARG A 39 -12.37 -0.84 -6.33
CA ARG A 39 -11.91 0.53 -6.63
C ARG A 39 -11.30 1.19 -5.40
N SER A 40 -10.21 1.94 -5.60
CA SER A 40 -9.81 2.97 -4.63
C SER A 40 -10.81 4.13 -4.69
N GLN A 41 -11.13 4.70 -3.53
CA GLN A 41 -12.08 5.82 -3.40
C GLN A 41 -11.43 7.07 -2.79
N ASP A 42 -10.21 6.90 -2.29
CA ASP A 42 -9.43 7.92 -1.62
C ASP A 42 -8.09 8.05 -2.38
N VAL A 43 -7.57 9.28 -2.48
CA VAL A 43 -6.23 9.56 -3.02
C VAL A 43 -5.33 9.96 -1.86
N ASP A 44 -4.26 9.20 -1.65
CA ASP A 44 -3.27 9.47 -0.62
C ASP A 44 -1.99 10.03 -1.26
N VAL A 45 -1.61 11.25 -0.88
CA VAL A 45 -0.39 11.94 -1.30
C VAL A 45 0.59 11.98 -0.12
N PHE A 46 1.77 11.42 -0.31
CA PHE A 46 2.77 11.26 0.73
C PHE A 46 3.92 12.25 0.57
N HIS A 47 4.43 12.70 1.72
CA HIS A 47 5.52 13.66 1.81
C HIS A 47 6.53 13.25 2.85
N ASP A 48 7.80 13.54 2.57
CA ASP A 48 8.91 13.23 3.45
C ASP A 48 8.97 14.20 4.66
N ALA A 49 8.38 15.39 4.57
CA ALA A 49 8.38 16.40 5.66
C ALA A 49 7.09 17.26 5.72
N PRO A 50 6.68 17.78 6.90
CA PRO A 50 5.48 18.60 7.06
C PRO A 50 5.44 19.88 6.23
N GLU A 51 6.58 20.54 6.05
CA GLU A 51 6.71 21.75 5.24
C GLU A 51 6.48 21.47 3.74
N LEU A 52 6.95 20.30 3.25
CA LEU A 52 6.71 19.85 1.88
C LEU A 52 5.24 19.51 1.68
N LEU A 53 4.62 18.88 2.68
CA LEU A 53 3.19 18.59 2.70
C LEU A 53 2.36 19.87 2.56
N LEU A 54 2.66 20.90 3.37
CA LEU A 54 1.91 22.15 3.32
C LEU A 54 2.05 22.83 1.95
N ALA A 55 3.28 22.92 1.44
CA ALA A 55 3.53 23.52 0.13
C ALA A 55 2.81 22.75 -1.00
N ALA A 56 2.84 21.42 -0.97
CA ALA A 56 2.14 20.57 -1.93
C ALA A 56 0.62 20.71 -1.82
N TYR A 57 0.08 20.75 -0.60
CA TYR A 57 -1.35 20.97 -0.36
C TYR A 57 -1.82 22.29 -0.96
N GLU A 58 -1.11 23.40 -0.70
CA GLU A 58 -1.47 24.71 -1.24
C GLU A 58 -1.40 24.75 -2.77
N ALA A 59 -0.34 24.17 -3.36
CA ALA A 59 -0.19 24.08 -4.80
C ALA A 59 -1.29 23.23 -5.45
N ASP A 60 -1.63 22.10 -4.84
CA ASP A 60 -2.67 21.17 -5.33
C ASP A 60 -4.05 21.79 -5.25
N VAL A 61 -4.39 22.44 -4.14
CA VAL A 61 -5.68 23.14 -3.97
C VAL A 61 -5.82 24.22 -5.04
N ALA A 62 -4.78 25.03 -5.26
CA ALA A 62 -4.80 26.08 -6.28
C ALA A 62 -4.95 25.49 -7.70
N ALA A 63 -4.24 24.40 -8.01
CA ALA A 63 -4.33 23.72 -9.31
C ALA A 63 -5.73 23.12 -9.56
N LEU A 64 -6.31 22.47 -8.55
CA LEU A 64 -7.65 21.91 -8.61
C LEU A 64 -8.73 22.98 -8.79
N GLN A 65 -8.65 24.08 -8.02
CA GLN A 65 -9.58 25.20 -8.18
C GLN A 65 -9.48 25.83 -9.56
N LYS A 66 -8.25 26.01 -10.08
CA LYS A 66 -8.02 26.52 -11.45
C LYS A 66 -8.58 25.57 -12.52
N ALA A 67 -8.57 24.26 -12.27
CA ALA A 67 -9.18 23.25 -13.14
C ALA A 67 -10.71 23.12 -12.96
N GLY A 68 -11.34 23.99 -12.16
CA GLY A 68 -12.78 24.06 -11.97
C GLY A 68 -13.36 23.06 -10.98
N PHE A 69 -12.53 22.47 -10.11
CA PHE A 69 -13.01 21.65 -9.00
C PHE A 69 -13.37 22.51 -7.79
N GLN A 70 -14.40 22.09 -7.06
CA GLN A 70 -14.66 22.58 -5.71
C GLN A 70 -13.78 21.80 -4.74
N VAL A 71 -13.04 22.51 -3.89
CA VAL A 71 -12.14 21.90 -2.91
C VAL A 71 -12.52 22.41 -1.52
N GLU A 72 -13.02 21.51 -0.68
CA GLU A 72 -13.44 21.80 0.68
C GLU A 72 -12.48 21.11 1.66
N PRO A 73 -11.74 21.85 2.50
CA PRO A 73 -10.96 21.25 3.59
C PRO A 73 -11.89 20.55 4.58
N VAL A 74 -11.60 19.30 4.95
CA VAL A 74 -12.44 18.53 5.87
C VAL A 74 -11.61 17.84 6.94
N GLY A 75 -12.17 17.72 8.14
CA GLY A 75 -11.50 17.10 9.29
C GLY A 75 -10.53 18.03 10.02
N ARG A 76 -9.71 17.46 10.91
CA ARG A 76 -8.79 18.21 11.77
C ARG A 76 -7.48 18.47 11.03
N VAL A 77 -7.08 19.74 10.97
CA VAL A 77 -5.82 20.21 10.41
C VAL A 77 -4.67 19.92 11.39
N GLN A 78 -3.62 19.22 10.94
CA GLN A 78 -2.40 18.93 11.70
C GLN A 78 -1.16 19.10 10.82
N PRO A 79 0.01 19.54 11.30
CA PRO A 79 1.19 19.75 10.44
C PRO A 79 1.51 18.56 9.52
N GLU A 80 1.31 17.34 10.01
CA GLU A 80 1.61 16.07 9.35
C GLU A 80 0.43 15.53 8.50
N PHE A 81 -0.72 16.22 8.51
CA PHE A 81 -1.94 15.75 7.87
C PHE A 81 -2.85 16.88 7.38
N ARG A 82 -3.20 16.82 6.08
CA ARG A 82 -4.26 17.63 5.48
C ARG A 82 -5.25 16.72 4.78
N ARG A 83 -6.52 17.12 4.74
CA ARG A 83 -7.58 16.40 4.05
C ARG A 83 -8.54 17.39 3.39
N ALA A 84 -8.97 17.07 2.18
CA ALA A 84 -9.99 17.82 1.47
C ALA A 84 -10.95 16.87 0.74
N MET A 85 -12.20 17.32 0.59
CA MET A 85 -13.15 16.77 -0.35
C MET A 85 -13.04 17.56 -1.65
N VAL A 86 -12.87 16.85 -2.77
CA VAL A 86 -12.78 17.45 -4.10
C VAL A 86 -14.00 17.02 -4.89
N ALA A 87 -14.78 17.97 -5.37
CA ALA A 87 -16.06 17.73 -6.03
C ALA A 87 -16.19 18.47 -7.36
N ARG A 88 -16.92 17.84 -8.29
CA ARG A 88 -17.39 18.47 -9.54
C ARG A 88 -18.62 17.74 -10.04
N SER A 89 -19.63 18.48 -10.49
CA SER A 89 -20.81 17.93 -11.16
C SER A 89 -21.50 16.77 -10.41
N GLY A 90 -21.61 16.87 -9.07
CA GLY A 90 -22.25 15.85 -8.23
C GLY A 90 -21.40 14.59 -7.96
N THR A 91 -20.16 14.55 -8.44
CA THR A 91 -19.16 13.53 -8.09
C THR A 91 -18.13 14.11 -7.15
N GLN A 92 -17.60 13.28 -6.23
CA GLN A 92 -16.61 13.71 -5.26
C GLN A 92 -15.61 12.59 -4.94
N THR A 93 -14.41 12.98 -4.53
CA THR A 93 -13.37 12.10 -4.02
C THR A 93 -12.63 12.79 -2.88
N LYS A 94 -12.11 11.99 -1.96
CA LYS A 94 -11.36 12.48 -0.82
C LYS A 94 -9.87 12.40 -1.12
N ILE A 95 -9.16 13.48 -0.81
CA ILE A 95 -7.72 13.55 -0.93
C ILE A 95 -7.12 13.78 0.45
N GLU A 96 -6.12 12.97 0.78
CA GLU A 96 -5.36 13.06 2.02
C GLU A 96 -3.89 13.34 1.67
N TRP A 97 -3.34 14.39 2.26
CA TRP A 97 -1.91 14.65 2.22
C TRP A 97 -1.35 14.26 3.58
N VAL A 98 -0.39 13.35 3.56
CA VAL A 98 0.13 12.67 4.74
C VAL A 98 1.65 12.80 4.75
N GLN A 99 2.21 13.09 5.91
CA GLN A 99 3.64 12.92 6.13
C GLN A 99 3.89 11.48 6.58
N ASP A 100 4.81 10.79 5.93
CA ASP A 100 5.13 9.39 6.23
C ASP A 100 6.65 9.20 6.41
N ALA A 101 7.03 8.06 6.98
CA ALA A 101 8.41 7.69 7.20
C ALA A 101 9.14 7.54 5.86
N MET A 102 10.34 8.13 5.75
CA MET A 102 11.17 8.02 4.56
C MET A 102 11.70 6.59 4.31
N PHE A 103 11.46 5.66 5.23
CA PHE A 103 11.96 4.29 5.20
C PHE A 103 11.16 3.41 4.24
N ARG A 104 11.82 2.93 3.19
CA ARG A 104 11.20 2.16 2.10
C ARG A 104 12.18 1.15 1.53
N PHE A 105 11.68 0.12 0.86
CA PHE A 105 12.51 -0.88 0.18
C PHE A 105 13.08 -0.31 -1.12
N PHE A 106 12.22 0.30 -1.93
CA PHE A 106 12.57 0.81 -3.25
C PHE A 106 12.38 2.33 -3.32
N PRO A 107 13.15 3.02 -4.18
CA PRO A 107 12.93 4.43 -4.44
C PRO A 107 11.52 4.72 -5.00
N ILE A 108 11.08 5.97 -4.91
CA ILE A 108 9.86 6.44 -5.59
C ILE A 108 10.05 6.36 -7.10
N GLU A 109 8.99 5.97 -7.78
CA GLU A 109 8.99 5.72 -9.21
C GLU A 109 8.22 6.81 -9.95
N PRO A 110 8.69 7.26 -11.12
CA PRO A 110 7.87 8.06 -12.01
C PRO A 110 6.69 7.21 -12.51
N ASP A 111 5.54 7.85 -12.70
CA ASP A 111 4.33 7.20 -13.18
C ASP A 111 3.63 8.08 -14.23
N ALA A 112 3.23 7.49 -15.35
CA ALA A 112 2.62 8.25 -16.44
C ALA A 112 1.23 8.81 -16.11
N GLU A 113 0.49 8.17 -15.21
CA GLU A 113 -0.85 8.59 -14.78
C GLU A 113 -0.80 9.40 -13.48
N LEU A 114 0.07 9.02 -12.55
CA LEU A 114 0.14 9.56 -11.20
C LEU A 114 1.25 10.62 -11.02
N GLY A 115 2.11 10.82 -12.01
CA GLY A 115 3.30 11.68 -11.94
C GLY A 115 4.45 10.98 -11.22
N TRP A 116 4.29 10.74 -9.92
CA TRP A 116 5.21 9.97 -9.09
C TRP A 116 4.43 9.12 -8.10
N ARG A 117 4.89 7.89 -7.86
CA ARG A 117 4.23 6.96 -6.94
C ARG A 117 5.20 6.17 -6.08
N LEU A 118 4.69 5.68 -4.96
CA LEU A 118 5.36 4.66 -4.17
C LEU A 118 5.53 3.39 -5.01
N ASN A 119 6.67 2.71 -4.84
CA ASN A 119 6.86 1.38 -5.42
C ASN A 119 5.74 0.44 -4.94
N PHE A 120 5.30 -0.45 -5.83
CA PHE A 120 4.18 -1.36 -5.56
C PHE A 120 4.39 -2.20 -4.29
N TRP A 121 5.61 -2.72 -4.08
CA TRP A 121 5.93 -3.58 -2.94
C TRP A 121 6.03 -2.81 -1.62
N ASP A 122 6.42 -1.54 -1.68
CA ASP A 122 6.33 -0.64 -0.54
C ASP A 122 4.87 -0.32 -0.19
N ALA A 123 4.01 -0.11 -1.19
CA ALA A 123 2.57 0.07 -0.96
C ALA A 123 1.93 -1.22 -0.38
N ALA A 124 2.36 -2.39 -0.85
CA ALA A 124 1.89 -3.69 -0.38
C ALA A 124 2.31 -3.95 1.08
N THR A 125 3.56 -3.67 1.44
CA THR A 125 4.02 -3.82 2.83
C THR A 125 3.38 -2.80 3.78
N ASN A 126 3.21 -1.53 3.34
CA ASN A 126 2.44 -0.53 4.10
C ASN A 126 0.99 -0.99 4.33
N LYS A 127 0.40 -1.72 3.38
CA LYS A 127 -0.94 -2.28 3.51
C LYS A 127 -1.02 -3.35 4.60
N ILE A 128 -0.01 -4.21 4.72
CA ILE A 128 0.07 -5.18 5.82
C ILE A 128 0.13 -4.49 7.17
N LEU A 129 0.96 -3.44 7.30
CA LEU A 129 1.05 -2.65 8.53
C LEU A 129 -0.28 -1.97 8.87
N ALA A 130 -0.94 -1.38 7.86
CA ALA A 130 -2.26 -0.78 8.04
C ALA A 130 -3.32 -1.80 8.48
N MET A 131 -3.34 -2.99 7.89
CA MET A 131 -4.23 -4.08 8.32
C MET A 131 -4.02 -4.40 9.80
N ALA A 132 -2.77 -4.57 10.24
CA ALA A 132 -2.45 -4.86 11.64
C ALA A 132 -2.86 -3.72 12.59
N GLY A 133 -2.70 -2.46 12.16
CA GLY A 133 -2.92 -1.28 13.01
C GLY A 133 -4.38 -0.79 13.14
N ARG A 134 -5.23 -0.97 12.12
CA ARG A 134 -6.59 -0.37 12.12
C ARG A 134 -7.75 -1.26 11.69
N GLN A 135 -7.48 -2.49 11.24
CA GLN A 135 -8.51 -3.53 10.98
C GLN A 135 -9.70 -3.04 10.12
N LYS A 136 -9.43 -2.38 8.99
CA LYS A 136 -10.48 -2.02 8.04
C LYS A 136 -10.69 -3.16 7.03
N ILE A 137 -11.94 -3.43 6.66
CA ILE A 137 -12.27 -4.45 5.65
C ILE A 137 -11.52 -4.22 4.33
N ARG A 138 -11.28 -2.96 3.95
CA ARG A 138 -10.48 -2.62 2.77
C ARG A 138 -9.06 -3.18 2.89
N ASP A 139 -8.43 -3.06 4.06
CA ASP A 139 -7.06 -3.56 4.24
C ASP A 139 -7.01 -5.10 4.24
N PHE A 140 -8.04 -5.76 4.76
CA PHE A 140 -8.21 -7.20 4.64
C PHE A 140 -8.33 -7.64 3.18
N LEU A 141 -9.23 -7.01 2.40
CA LEU A 141 -9.45 -7.32 0.99
C LEU A 141 -8.19 -7.11 0.15
N ASP A 142 -7.47 -6.01 0.41
CA ASP A 142 -6.21 -5.72 -0.29
C ASP A 142 -5.14 -6.75 0.06
N THR A 143 -5.05 -7.15 1.32
CA THR A 143 -4.08 -8.15 1.77
C THR A 143 -4.35 -9.53 1.16
N LEU A 144 -5.62 -9.91 1.09
CA LEU A 144 -6.03 -11.12 0.41
C LEU A 144 -5.65 -11.08 -1.08
N PHE A 145 -5.97 -9.98 -1.77
CA PHE A 145 -5.62 -9.79 -3.17
C PHE A 145 -4.12 -9.91 -3.41
N LEU A 146 -3.32 -9.27 -2.56
CA LEU A 146 -1.86 -9.37 -2.60
C LEU A 146 -1.38 -10.81 -2.45
N HIS A 147 -1.93 -11.56 -1.49
CA HIS A 147 -1.58 -12.98 -1.30
C HIS A 147 -1.96 -13.82 -2.52
N GLU A 148 -3.15 -13.62 -3.09
CA GLU A 148 -3.69 -14.47 -4.16
C GLU A 148 -3.07 -14.18 -5.53
N GLN A 149 -2.67 -12.93 -5.81
CA GLN A 149 -2.27 -12.49 -7.15
C GLN A 149 -0.83 -11.99 -7.24
N HIS A 150 -0.18 -11.66 -6.12
CA HIS A 150 1.13 -11.00 -6.13
C HIS A 150 2.18 -11.75 -5.31
N LEU A 151 2.17 -11.60 -3.99
CA LEU A 151 3.20 -12.14 -3.12
C LEU A 151 2.57 -12.77 -1.89
N HIS A 152 3.03 -13.97 -1.57
CA HIS A 152 2.52 -14.74 -0.44
C HIS A 152 2.59 -13.93 0.86
N LEU A 153 1.50 -13.94 1.63
CA LEU A 153 1.36 -13.19 2.88
C LEU A 153 2.57 -13.33 3.81
N ALA A 154 3.12 -14.53 4.00
CA ALA A 154 4.34 -14.76 4.79
C ALA A 154 5.50 -13.81 4.42
N ALA A 155 5.79 -13.64 3.11
CA ALA A 155 6.87 -12.79 2.65
C ALA A 155 6.55 -11.31 2.88
N LEU A 156 5.28 -10.91 2.72
CA LEU A 156 4.84 -9.55 2.98
C LEU A 156 4.87 -9.20 4.48
N VAL A 157 4.43 -10.08 5.38
CA VAL A 157 4.52 -9.85 6.83
C VAL A 157 5.96 -9.85 7.33
N TRP A 158 6.81 -10.70 6.73
CA TRP A 158 8.24 -10.74 7.02
C TRP A 158 8.92 -9.41 6.68
N ALA A 159 8.67 -8.88 5.48
CA ALA A 159 9.18 -7.59 5.05
C ALA A 159 8.57 -6.43 5.87
N ALA A 160 7.26 -6.47 6.14
CA ALA A 160 6.58 -5.42 6.91
C ALA A 160 7.19 -5.21 8.31
N ALA A 161 7.59 -6.29 8.99
CA ALA A 161 8.28 -6.22 10.28
C ALA A 161 9.63 -5.47 10.20
N GLY A 162 10.26 -5.39 9.03
CA GLY A 162 11.47 -4.58 8.82
C GLY A 162 11.23 -3.08 8.74
N LYS A 163 9.99 -2.65 8.44
CA LYS A 163 9.62 -1.23 8.37
C LYS A 163 9.13 -0.67 9.70
N ASP A 164 8.62 -1.52 10.58
CA ASP A 164 8.19 -1.16 11.94
C ASP A 164 8.86 -2.07 12.98
N PRO A 165 9.96 -1.60 13.61
CA PRO A 165 10.70 -2.37 14.61
C PRO A 165 9.87 -2.78 15.84
N GLY A 166 8.69 -2.19 16.04
CA GLY A 166 7.77 -2.55 17.12
C GLY A 166 6.94 -3.81 16.82
N LEU A 167 6.99 -4.35 15.60
CA LEU A 167 6.17 -5.46 15.16
C LEU A 167 7.03 -6.67 14.75
N THR A 168 6.57 -7.87 15.11
CA THR A 168 7.12 -9.12 14.58
C THR A 168 6.16 -9.73 13.55
N PRO A 169 6.63 -10.58 12.63
CA PRO A 169 5.76 -11.26 11.68
C PRO A 169 4.65 -12.07 12.36
N GLU A 170 4.96 -12.74 13.47
CA GLU A 170 4.01 -13.53 14.26
C GLU A 170 2.93 -12.63 14.88
N PHE A 171 3.32 -11.46 15.40
CA PHE A 171 2.39 -10.50 15.96
C PHE A 171 1.43 -9.95 14.90
N ILE A 172 1.94 -9.62 13.70
CA ILE A 172 1.11 -9.21 12.56
C ILE A 172 0.12 -10.32 12.19
N LEU A 173 0.58 -11.58 12.12
CA LEU A 173 -0.28 -12.73 11.81
C LEU A 173 -1.33 -13.01 12.90
N ASP A 174 -1.02 -12.78 14.17
CA ASP A 174 -1.98 -12.89 15.27
C ASP A 174 -3.10 -11.86 15.15
N TRP A 175 -2.77 -10.61 14.81
CA TRP A 175 -3.75 -9.57 14.54
C TRP A 175 -4.59 -9.85 13.30
N ALA A 176 -3.95 -10.34 12.24
CA ALA A 176 -4.63 -10.78 11.02
C ALA A 176 -5.71 -11.84 11.32
N LEU A 177 -5.48 -12.74 12.27
CA LEU A 177 -6.45 -13.77 12.63
C LEU A 177 -7.59 -13.23 13.51
N ARG A 178 -7.25 -12.45 14.55
CA ARG A 178 -8.17 -12.01 15.61
C ARG A 178 -9.01 -10.78 15.24
N GLY A 179 -8.38 -9.80 14.58
CA GLY A 179 -8.94 -8.48 14.32
C GLY A 179 -9.91 -8.42 13.14
N ASN A 180 -9.80 -9.35 12.21
CA ASN A 180 -10.60 -9.38 10.99
C ASN A 180 -11.98 -10.03 11.23
N GLN A 181 -12.83 -9.32 11.97
CA GLN A 181 -14.24 -9.67 12.21
C GLN A 181 -15.12 -8.63 11.51
N PHE A 182 -15.58 -8.98 10.30
CA PHE A 182 -16.36 -8.08 9.47
C PHE A 182 -17.80 -8.56 9.32
N ARG A 183 -18.69 -7.60 9.10
CA ARG A 183 -20.11 -7.79 8.87
C ARG A 183 -20.50 -7.17 7.52
N PRO A 184 -21.66 -7.52 6.96
CA PRO A 184 -22.12 -6.96 5.69
C PRO A 184 -22.13 -5.43 5.66
N GLU A 185 -22.42 -4.76 6.77
CA GLU A 185 -22.39 -3.30 6.89
C GLU A 185 -21.00 -2.69 6.63
N ASP A 186 -19.90 -3.43 6.85
CA ASP A 186 -18.55 -2.93 6.59
C ASP A 186 -18.28 -2.75 5.09
N LEU A 187 -19.04 -3.43 4.22
CA LEU A 187 -18.90 -3.34 2.76
C LEU A 187 -19.64 -2.15 2.13
N VAL A 188 -20.46 -1.40 2.88
CA VAL A 188 -21.30 -0.33 2.33
C VAL A 188 -20.49 0.69 1.53
N ASP A 189 -19.29 1.03 2.04
CA ASP A 189 -18.37 1.98 1.40
C ASP A 189 -17.27 1.29 0.57
N VAL A 190 -17.48 0.05 0.13
CA VAL A 190 -16.50 -0.71 -0.66
C VAL A 190 -17.08 -1.10 -2.01
N ARG A 191 -16.53 -0.50 -3.07
CA ARG A 191 -16.89 -0.83 -4.46
C ARG A 191 -16.15 -2.06 -4.96
N LEU A 192 -16.73 -3.23 -4.73
CA LEU A 192 -16.22 -4.54 -5.18
C LEU A 192 -16.56 -4.81 -6.65
N GLU A 193 -15.71 -5.59 -7.32
CA GLU A 193 -15.98 -6.10 -8.68
C GLU A 193 -16.91 -7.32 -8.67
N LYS A 194 -16.81 -8.15 -7.63
CA LYS A 194 -17.55 -9.41 -7.49
C LYS A 194 -18.24 -9.48 -6.13
N PRO A 195 -19.33 -10.24 -6.00
CA PRO A 195 -19.97 -10.49 -4.70
C PRO A 195 -18.97 -11.08 -3.70
N PHE A 196 -19.03 -10.62 -2.45
CA PHE A 196 -18.16 -11.09 -1.39
C PHE A 196 -18.87 -12.13 -0.51
N ASN A 197 -18.28 -13.32 -0.39
CA ASN A 197 -18.78 -14.36 0.51
C ASN A 197 -17.94 -14.35 1.80
N PHE A 198 -18.51 -13.79 2.87
CA PHE A 198 -17.83 -13.67 4.17
C PHE A 198 -17.38 -15.01 4.75
N VAL A 199 -18.20 -16.06 4.65
CA VAL A 199 -17.90 -17.36 5.27
C VAL A 199 -16.74 -18.02 4.54
N ALA A 200 -16.89 -18.21 3.22
CA ALA A 200 -15.85 -18.83 2.40
C ALA A 200 -14.54 -18.04 2.49
N MET A 201 -14.62 -16.71 2.56
CA MET A 201 -13.43 -15.89 2.67
C MET A 201 -12.75 -15.98 4.03
N LYS A 202 -13.53 -16.07 5.12
CA LYS A 202 -12.96 -16.27 6.46
C LYS A 202 -12.26 -17.63 6.56
N GLU A 203 -12.85 -18.68 6.01
CA GLU A 203 -12.23 -20.02 5.93
C GLU A 203 -10.92 -19.97 5.16
N ARG A 204 -10.93 -19.35 3.96
CA ARG A 204 -9.72 -19.19 3.14
C ARG A 204 -8.64 -18.41 3.90
N TRP A 205 -9.02 -17.31 4.55
CA TRP A 205 -8.11 -16.47 5.31
C TRP A 205 -7.44 -17.20 6.47
N ILE A 206 -8.21 -18.00 7.23
CA ILE A 206 -7.65 -18.81 8.32
C ILE A 206 -6.56 -19.75 7.77
N GLY A 207 -6.81 -20.42 6.64
CA GLY A 207 -5.82 -21.24 5.95
C GLY A 207 -4.56 -20.46 5.57
N ILE A 208 -4.72 -19.31 4.92
CA ILE A 208 -3.61 -18.43 4.51
C ILE A 208 -2.74 -18.02 5.70
N VAL A 209 -3.35 -17.67 6.84
CA VAL A 209 -2.60 -17.28 8.05
C VAL A 209 -1.83 -18.46 8.63
N HIS A 210 -2.41 -19.66 8.64
CA HIS A 210 -1.71 -20.87 9.11
C HIS A 210 -0.54 -21.26 8.20
N GLU A 211 -0.74 -21.26 6.88
CA GLU A 211 0.32 -21.48 5.88
C GLU A 211 1.44 -20.44 6.05
N SER A 212 1.07 -19.18 6.26
CA SER A 212 2.03 -18.10 6.45
C SER A 212 2.85 -18.24 7.72
N ARG A 213 2.22 -18.64 8.82
CA ARG A 213 2.91 -18.92 10.08
C ARG A 213 3.94 -20.05 9.92
N ALA A 214 3.55 -21.15 9.29
CA ALA A 214 4.43 -22.29 9.07
C ALA A 214 5.64 -21.94 8.19
N LEU A 215 5.50 -20.97 7.28
CA LEU A 215 6.65 -20.46 6.51
C LEU A 215 7.52 -19.53 7.35
N VAL A 216 6.93 -18.56 8.05
CA VAL A 216 7.66 -17.62 8.92
C VAL A 216 8.54 -18.35 9.94
N GLU A 217 8.03 -19.41 10.58
CA GLU A 217 8.77 -20.21 11.55
C GLU A 217 10.04 -20.89 10.98
N ARG A 218 10.11 -21.07 9.66
CA ARG A 218 11.26 -21.67 8.98
C ARG A 218 12.26 -20.64 8.46
N LEU A 219 11.92 -19.35 8.46
CA LEU A 219 12.81 -18.31 7.92
C LEU A 219 13.93 -17.97 8.91
N PRO A 220 15.16 -17.71 8.44
CA PRO A 220 16.26 -17.37 9.33
C PRO A 220 16.02 -16.03 10.02
N ALA A 221 16.05 -16.00 11.36
CA ALA A 221 15.79 -14.77 12.13
C ALA A 221 16.78 -13.62 11.81
N ALA A 222 18.00 -13.93 11.39
CA ALA A 222 18.99 -12.93 10.96
C ALA A 222 18.57 -12.19 9.67
N GLU A 223 17.60 -12.72 8.94
CA GLU A 223 17.10 -12.18 7.68
C GLU A 223 15.78 -11.39 7.86
N LEU A 224 15.39 -11.13 9.11
CA LEU A 224 14.13 -10.46 9.44
C LEU A 224 14.03 -9.10 8.76
N GLY A 225 12.88 -8.84 8.13
CA GLY A 225 12.57 -7.52 7.60
C GLY A 225 13.05 -7.26 6.18
N CYS A 226 13.63 -8.24 5.48
CA CYS A 226 13.95 -8.10 4.06
C CYS A 226 12.80 -8.54 3.14
N LEU A 227 12.81 -8.04 1.92
CA LEU A 227 12.21 -8.72 0.77
C LEU A 227 13.23 -9.71 0.19
N TYR A 228 12.80 -10.92 -0.13
CA TYR A 228 13.60 -11.88 -0.88
C TYR A 228 13.41 -11.63 -2.37
N LEU A 229 14.48 -11.30 -3.08
CA LEU A 229 14.43 -11.01 -4.51
C LEU A 229 15.08 -12.14 -5.31
N ASP A 230 14.46 -12.49 -6.44
CA ASP A 230 15.05 -13.39 -7.42
C ASP A 230 16.19 -12.71 -8.22
N ALA A 231 16.77 -13.44 -9.16
CA ALA A 231 17.85 -12.94 -10.02
C ALA A 231 17.42 -11.77 -10.94
N THR A 232 16.12 -11.54 -11.12
CA THR A 232 15.57 -10.39 -11.87
C THR A 232 15.30 -9.18 -10.99
N GLY A 233 15.49 -9.31 -9.68
CA GLY A 233 15.20 -8.27 -8.69
C GLY A 233 13.72 -8.19 -8.31
N GLN A 234 12.91 -9.19 -8.67
CA GLN A 234 11.50 -9.25 -8.28
C GLN A 234 11.33 -9.94 -6.93
N PRO A 235 10.48 -9.40 -6.03
CA PRO A 235 10.12 -10.08 -4.80
C PRO A 235 9.44 -11.42 -5.06
N VAL A 236 9.92 -12.46 -4.35
CA VAL A 236 9.40 -13.82 -4.44
C VAL A 236 9.07 -14.37 -3.06
N CYS A 237 8.19 -15.37 -3.03
CA CYS A 237 7.94 -16.12 -1.80
C CYS A 237 9.17 -17.01 -1.51
N PRO A 238 9.85 -16.83 -0.37
CA PRO A 238 10.97 -17.68 -0.02
C PRO A 238 10.51 -19.10 0.29
N ASP A 239 11.32 -20.10 -0.07
CA ASP A 239 11.20 -21.46 0.46
C ASP A 239 12.55 -21.92 1.03
N PRO A 240 12.74 -21.93 2.35
CA PRO A 240 13.98 -22.36 2.99
C PRO A 240 14.44 -23.79 2.63
N ALA A 241 13.54 -24.63 2.12
CA ALA A 241 13.88 -25.98 1.67
C ALA A 241 14.39 -26.02 0.21
N SER A 242 14.22 -24.95 -0.55
CA SER A 242 14.64 -24.87 -1.94
C SER A 242 16.16 -24.66 -2.06
N PRO A 243 16.85 -25.33 -3.01
CA PRO A 243 18.26 -25.07 -3.29
C PRO A 243 18.51 -23.66 -3.87
N GLU A 244 17.48 -22.97 -4.34
CA GLU A 244 17.56 -21.59 -4.84
C GLU A 244 17.49 -20.57 -3.70
N PHE A 245 17.02 -20.94 -2.51
CA PHE A 245 16.85 -20.01 -1.40
C PHE A 245 18.13 -19.26 -1.02
N PRO A 246 19.33 -19.88 -0.95
CA PRO A 246 20.57 -19.16 -0.70
C PRO A 246 20.96 -18.17 -1.80
N GLN A 247 20.40 -18.29 -3.00
CA GLN A 247 20.71 -17.44 -4.16
C GLN A 247 19.84 -16.17 -4.18
N LEU A 248 18.74 -16.15 -3.42
CA LEU A 248 17.87 -14.98 -3.32
C LEU A 248 18.61 -13.81 -2.67
N THR A 249 18.40 -12.61 -3.20
CA THR A 249 18.95 -11.40 -2.60
C THR A 249 18.09 -10.97 -1.42
N ARG A 250 18.69 -10.73 -0.25
CA ARG A 250 18.01 -10.14 0.91
C ARG A 250 18.04 -8.63 0.76
N HIS A 251 16.91 -8.06 0.36
CA HIS A 251 16.76 -6.63 0.14
C HIS A 251 16.09 -5.95 1.33
N TYR A 252 16.87 -5.17 2.07
CA TYR A 252 16.39 -4.46 3.25
C TYR A 252 15.98 -3.02 2.92
N GLY A 253 15.03 -2.51 3.69
CA GLY A 253 14.64 -1.11 3.60
C GLY A 253 15.76 -0.16 4.00
N SER A 254 15.70 1.06 3.47
CA SER A 254 16.61 2.15 3.80
C SER A 254 15.91 3.49 3.70
N VAL A 255 16.56 4.55 4.18
CA VAL A 255 16.07 5.93 3.99
C VAL A 255 16.04 6.24 2.50
N LYS A 256 14.87 6.58 1.97
CA LYS A 256 14.57 6.78 0.54
C LYS A 256 14.67 5.54 -0.36
N GLY A 257 14.97 4.38 0.21
CA GLY A 257 15.04 3.10 -0.51
C GLY A 257 16.26 2.99 -1.42
N ALA A 258 16.47 1.79 -1.94
CA ALA A 258 17.58 1.50 -2.85
C ALA A 258 17.15 0.46 -3.89
N TRP A 259 17.74 0.53 -5.08
CA TRP A 259 17.64 -0.56 -6.04
C TRP A 259 18.67 -1.64 -5.68
N PRO A 260 18.29 -2.93 -5.66
CA PRO A 260 19.23 -4.00 -5.40
C PRO A 260 20.30 -4.01 -6.49
N ARG A 261 21.56 -4.21 -6.10
CA ARG A 261 22.63 -4.41 -7.08
C ARG A 261 22.60 -5.86 -7.53
N ILE A 262 21.96 -6.13 -8.66
CA ILE A 262 22.01 -7.45 -9.30
C ILE A 262 23.39 -7.59 -9.94
N VAL A 263 24.29 -8.30 -9.26
CA VAL A 263 25.58 -8.69 -9.85
C VAL A 263 25.30 -9.95 -10.65
N GLY A 264 25.19 -9.82 -11.97
CA GLY A 264 25.07 -10.99 -12.85
C GLY A 264 26.23 -11.94 -12.60
N GLY A 265 25.91 -13.21 -12.33
CA GLY A 265 26.88 -14.29 -12.26
C GLY A 265 27.45 -14.64 -13.63
#